data_AF-A0AAI9Z3U1-F1
#
_entry.id   AF-A0AAI9Z3U1-F1
#
_cell.length_a   1.000
_cell.length_b   1.000
_cell.length_c   1.000
_cell.angle_alpha   90.00
_cell.angle_beta   90.00
_cell.angle_gamma   90.00
#
_symmetry.space_group_name_H-M   'P 1'
#
loop_
_entity.id
_entity.type
_entity.pdbx_description
1 polymer ?
#
loop_
_entity_poly.entity_id
_entity_poly.type
_entity_poly.pdbx_seq_one_letter_code
_entity_poly.pdbx_strand_id
1 'polypeptide(L)'
;MADHARRPLLTANSGQFIGSPAEVEVSLAKLLQSATRWGALVLLDEADVFMQARNLQDLERNGIVSMLLRTLEYFEGTLFLTTNRVGTIDSAFMSRIHLALSYEPLSEAARRQLWDTWITRACRGQRPI
;
A
#
# COMPACT_ATOMS: atom_id res chain seq x y z
N MET A 1 5.42 -12.30 6.23
CA MET A 1 4.28 -11.63 6.91
C MET A 1 2.98 -12.38 6.66
N ALA A 2 2.58 -12.64 5.40
CA ALA A 2 1.37 -13.41 5.08
C ALA A 2 1.37 -14.85 5.64
N ASP A 3 2.49 -15.58 5.51
CA ASP A 3 2.63 -16.95 6.05
C ASP A 3 2.58 -17.04 7.59
N HIS A 4 2.79 -15.92 8.30
CA HIS A 4 2.85 -15.93 9.77
C HIS A 4 1.51 -15.56 10.43
N ALA A 5 0.62 -14.89 9.69
CA ALA A 5 -0.64 -14.38 10.24
C ALA A 5 -1.81 -15.38 10.13
N ARG A 6 -1.70 -16.47 9.35
CA ARG A 6 -2.80 -17.38 8.96
C ARG A 6 -4.06 -16.64 8.45
N ARG A 7 -3.88 -15.47 7.85
CA ARG A 7 -4.95 -14.63 7.30
C ARG A 7 -4.69 -14.45 5.80
N PRO A 8 -5.71 -14.54 4.94
CA PRO A 8 -5.53 -14.33 3.51
C PRO A 8 -5.01 -12.91 3.26
N LEU A 9 -4.07 -12.76 2.34
CA LEU A 9 -3.58 -11.46 1.88
C LEU A 9 -4.27 -11.10 0.57
N LEU A 10 -5.05 -10.02 0.57
CA LEU A 10 -5.64 -9.46 -0.62
C LEU A 10 -4.77 -8.31 -1.11
N THR A 11 -4.13 -8.51 -2.25
CA THR A 11 -3.29 -7.51 -2.90
C THR A 11 -4.06 -6.83 -4.02
N ALA A 12 -4.09 -5.49 -4.04
CA ALA A 12 -4.54 -4.73 -5.19
C ALA A 12 -3.52 -3.65 -5.54
N ASN A 13 -3.22 -3.53 -6.82
CA ASN A 13 -2.35 -2.49 -7.34
C ASN A 13 -3.21 -1.29 -7.78
N SER A 14 -2.75 -0.07 -7.54
CA SER A 14 -3.50 1.14 -7.88
C SER A 14 -3.86 1.24 -9.37
N GLY A 15 -3.01 0.71 -10.25
CA GLY A 15 -3.26 0.58 -11.68
C GLY A 15 -4.38 -0.38 -12.07
N GLN A 16 -4.94 -1.16 -11.14
CA GLN A 16 -6.15 -1.97 -11.40
C GLN A 16 -7.42 -1.13 -11.29
N PHE A 17 -7.37 0.03 -10.65
CA PHE A 17 -8.50 0.93 -10.53
C PHE A 17 -8.41 1.99 -11.64
N ILE A 18 -8.73 1.56 -12.87
CA ILE A 18 -8.83 2.44 -14.04
C ILE A 18 -10.31 2.72 -14.27
N GLY A 19 -10.70 3.99 -14.29
CA GLY A 19 -12.08 4.37 -14.53
C GLY A 19 -12.46 5.71 -13.91
N SER A 20 -13.75 6.00 -13.94
CA SER A 20 -14.30 7.16 -13.24
C SER A 20 -14.17 7.03 -11.72
N PRO A 21 -14.16 8.14 -10.96
CA PRO A 21 -14.13 8.12 -9.49
C PRO A 21 -15.14 7.15 -8.85
N ALA A 22 -16.35 7.07 -9.43
CA ALA A 22 -17.42 6.20 -8.94
C ALA A 22 -17.12 4.71 -9.14
N GLU A 23 -16.49 4.33 -10.26
CA GLU A 23 -16.10 2.94 -10.52
C GLU A 23 -14.99 2.48 -9.59
N VAL A 24 -14.01 3.37 -9.35
CA VAL A 24 -12.94 3.15 -8.37
C VAL A 24 -13.51 2.96 -6.98
N GLU A 25 -14.46 3.82 -6.58
CA GLU A 25 -15.13 3.72 -5.28
C GLU A 25 -15.82 2.37 -5.08
N VAL A 26 -16.62 1.94 -6.07
CA VAL A 26 -17.34 0.67 -6.01
C VAL A 26 -16.38 -0.52 -5.95
N SER A 27 -15.30 -0.49 -6.74
CA SER A 27 -14.30 -1.57 -6.76
C SER A 27 -13.56 -1.67 -5.43
N LEU A 28 -13.09 -0.53 -4.90
CA LEU A 28 -12.38 -0.49 -3.63
C LEU A 28 -13.27 -0.89 -2.45
N ALA A 29 -14.51 -0.41 -2.43
CA ALA A 29 -15.48 -0.78 -1.39
C ALA A 29 -15.76 -2.29 -1.39
N LYS A 30 -15.90 -2.92 -2.56
CA LYS A 30 -16.07 -4.38 -2.68
C LYS A 30 -14.86 -5.15 -2.17
N LEU A 31 -13.65 -4.68 -2.50
CA LEU A 31 -12.41 -5.31 -2.04
C LEU A 31 -12.30 -5.27 -0.53
N LEU A 32 -12.52 -4.10 0.07
CA LEU A 32 -12.43 -3.91 1.50
C LEU A 32 -13.54 -4.65 2.26
N GLN A 33 -14.77 -4.64 1.75
CA GLN A 33 -15.87 -5.42 2.33
C GLN A 33 -15.55 -6.93 2.32
N SER A 34 -14.98 -7.44 1.23
CA SER A 34 -14.55 -8.84 1.12
C SER A 34 -13.43 -9.13 2.12
N ALA A 35 -12.49 -8.20 2.28
CA ALA A 35 -11.41 -8.31 3.25
C ALA A 35 -11.92 -8.36 4.70
N THR A 36 -12.84 -7.46 5.08
CA THR A 36 -13.46 -7.47 6.40
C THR A 36 -14.20 -8.78 6.65
N ARG A 37 -14.99 -9.27 5.67
CA ARG A 37 -15.75 -10.52 5.80
C ARG A 37 -14.86 -11.74 6.00
N TRP A 38 -13.69 -11.79 5.35
CA TRP A 38 -12.75 -12.90 5.46
C TRP A 38 -11.71 -12.71 6.57
N GLY A 39 -11.73 -11.57 7.26
CA GLY A 39 -10.64 -11.16 8.13
C GLY A 39 -9.31 -11.16 7.37
N ALA A 40 -9.27 -10.75 6.11
CA ALA A 40 -8.04 -10.69 5.32
C ALA A 40 -7.17 -9.50 5.74
N LEU A 41 -5.86 -9.60 5.46
CA LEU A 41 -4.98 -8.44 5.36
C LEU A 41 -5.15 -7.85 3.97
N VAL A 42 -5.19 -6.53 3.85
CA VAL A 42 -5.23 -5.85 2.55
C VAL A 42 -3.88 -5.19 2.30
N LEU A 43 -3.35 -5.32 1.09
CA LEU A 43 -2.19 -4.58 0.61
C LEU A 43 -2.61 -3.78 -0.62
N LEU A 44 -2.60 -2.46 -0.51
CA LEU A 44 -2.71 -1.56 -1.65
C LEU A 44 -1.33 -1.11 -2.06
N ASP A 45 -0.93 -1.53 -3.25
CA ASP A 45 0.35 -1.17 -3.85
C ASP A 45 0.24 0.05 -4.75
N GLU A 46 1.30 0.86 -4.78
CA GLU A 46 1.39 2.11 -5.52
C GLU A 46 0.22 3.08 -5.20
N ALA A 47 -0.13 3.18 -3.92
CA ALA A 47 -1.30 3.93 -3.48
C ALA A 47 -1.18 5.47 -3.63
N ASP A 48 -0.04 5.99 -4.10
CA ASP A 48 0.18 7.42 -4.35
C ASP A 48 -0.80 8.01 -5.36
N VAL A 49 -1.33 7.21 -6.30
CA VAL A 49 -2.35 7.67 -7.24
C VAL A 49 -3.60 8.21 -6.53
N PHE A 50 -4.00 7.59 -5.41
CA PHE A 50 -5.19 7.97 -4.66
C PHE A 50 -4.89 8.90 -3.48
N MET A 51 -3.65 8.91 -3.01
CA MET A 51 -3.23 9.67 -1.82
C MET A 51 -2.63 11.03 -2.17
N GLN A 52 -2.49 11.37 -3.45
CA GLN A 52 -1.97 12.66 -3.89
C GLN A 52 -2.72 13.84 -3.26
N ALA A 53 -1.97 14.88 -2.91
CA ALA A 53 -2.50 16.13 -2.38
C ALA A 53 -3.59 16.71 -3.28
N ARG A 54 -4.65 17.21 -2.64
CA ARG A 54 -5.80 17.82 -3.32
C ARG A 54 -5.37 19.03 -4.17
N ASN A 55 -5.93 19.14 -5.37
CA ASN A 55 -5.70 20.26 -6.27
C ASN A 55 -7.03 21.02 -6.48
N LEU A 56 -7.02 22.35 -6.32
CA LEU A 56 -8.20 23.21 -6.53
C LEU A 56 -8.81 23.08 -7.93
N GLN A 57 -8.03 22.67 -8.92
CA GLN A 57 -8.46 22.53 -10.31
C GLN A 57 -9.04 21.15 -10.66
N ASP A 58 -8.90 20.16 -9.77
CA ASP A 58 -9.29 18.76 -10.05
C ASP A 58 -10.31 18.24 -9.02
N LEU A 59 -11.58 18.59 -9.26
CA LEU A 59 -12.70 18.19 -8.40
C LEU A 59 -12.91 16.68 -8.37
N GLU A 60 -12.66 15.99 -9.50
CA GLU A 60 -12.82 14.54 -9.60
C GLU A 60 -11.80 13.81 -8.72
N ARG A 61 -10.52 14.20 -8.79
CA ARG A 61 -9.49 13.65 -7.90
C ARG A 61 -9.77 13.95 -6.44
N ASN A 62 -10.17 15.17 -6.11
CA ASN A 62 -10.49 15.53 -4.73
C ASN A 62 -11.64 14.67 -4.18
N GLY A 63 -12.59 14.29 -5.03
CA GLY A 63 -13.63 13.30 -4.72
C GLY A 63 -13.06 11.94 -4.35
N ILE A 64 -12.14 11.39 -5.16
CA ILE A 64 -11.47 10.10 -4.88
C ILE A 64 -10.69 10.15 -3.57
N VAL A 65 -9.89 11.20 -3.36
CA VAL A 65 -9.11 11.40 -2.11
C VAL A 65 -10.06 11.40 -0.90
N SER A 66 -11.16 12.14 -0.98
CA SER A 66 -12.14 12.24 0.11
C SER A 66 -12.87 10.92 0.37
N MET A 67 -13.24 10.20 -0.69
CA MET A 67 -13.84 8.87 -0.62
C MET A 67 -12.87 7.87 0.04
N LEU A 68 -11.60 7.90 -0.34
CA LEU A 68 -10.60 7.00 0.21
C LEU A 68 -10.35 7.30 1.70
N LEU A 69 -10.23 8.57 2.09
CA LEU A 69 -10.12 8.96 3.50
C LEU A 69 -11.28 8.42 4.34
N ARG A 70 -12.53 8.61 3.86
CA ARG A 70 -13.72 8.06 4.51
C ARG A 70 -13.63 6.53 4.63
N THR A 71 -13.21 5.88 3.56
CA THR A 71 -13.10 4.42 3.51
C THR A 71 -12.06 3.89 4.50
N LEU A 72 -10.93 4.60 4.67
CA LEU A 72 -9.91 4.27 5.68
C LEU A 72 -10.41 4.44 7.11
N GLU A 73 -11.29 5.40 7.38
CA GLU A 73 -11.87 5.60 8.72
C GLU A 73 -12.80 4.46 9.13
N TYR A 74 -13.61 3.96 8.19
CA TYR A 74 -14.60 2.92 8.48
C TYR A 74 -14.08 1.50 8.24
N PHE A 75 -12.87 1.33 7.72
CA PHE A 75 -12.35 0.00 7.43
C PHE A 75 -11.94 -0.74 8.72
N GLU A 76 -12.76 -1.73 9.10
CA GLU A 76 -12.46 -2.65 10.18
C GLU A 76 -11.57 -3.80 9.66
N GLY A 77 -10.25 -3.55 9.65
CA GLY A 77 -9.27 -4.53 9.20
C GLY A 77 -7.83 -4.00 9.27
N THR A 78 -6.89 -4.79 8.74
CA THR A 78 -5.48 -4.36 8.63
C THR A 78 -5.17 -4.06 7.18
N LEU A 79 -4.86 -2.79 6.91
CA LEU A 79 -4.49 -2.30 5.60
C LEU A 79 -3.00 -1.92 5.59
N PHE A 80 -2.28 -2.46 4.62
CA PHE A 80 -0.94 -2.06 4.24
C PHE A 80 -1.01 -1.21 2.98
N LEU A 81 -0.24 -0.14 2.97
CA LEU A 81 -0.14 0.80 1.87
C LEU A 81 1.33 0.89 1.49
N THR A 82 1.65 0.69 0.23
CA THR A 82 2.98 0.93 -0.32
C THR A 82 2.94 2.06 -1.33
N THR A 83 3.95 2.92 -1.27
CA THR A 83 4.03 4.13 -2.10
C THR A 83 5.47 4.55 -2.26
N ASN A 84 5.79 4.96 -3.49
CA ASN A 84 7.09 5.51 -3.84
C ASN A 84 7.14 7.04 -3.69
N ARG A 85 6.00 7.68 -3.41
CA ARG A 85 5.85 9.15 -3.40
C ARG A 85 5.31 9.67 -2.08
N VAL A 86 6.03 9.42 -1.00
CA VAL A 86 5.63 9.88 0.35
C VAL A 86 5.45 11.41 0.42
N GLY A 87 6.28 12.17 -0.30
CA GLY A 87 6.24 13.64 -0.29
C GLY A 87 5.00 14.26 -0.97
N THR A 88 4.20 13.48 -1.69
CA THR A 88 2.99 13.96 -2.36
C THR A 88 1.69 13.55 -1.67
N ILE A 89 1.78 12.87 -0.52
CA ILE A 89 0.62 12.37 0.21
C ILE A 89 -0.14 13.53 0.88
N ASP A 90 -1.46 13.57 0.74
CA ASP A 90 -2.33 14.52 1.46
C ASP A 90 -2.19 14.31 2.97
N SER A 91 -1.99 15.40 3.71
CA SER A 91 -1.73 15.36 5.15
C SER A 91 -2.84 14.67 5.96
N ALA A 92 -4.07 14.63 5.43
CA ALA A 92 -5.18 13.92 6.05
C ALA A 92 -5.03 12.39 6.02
N PHE A 93 -4.24 11.83 5.10
CA PHE A 93 -3.91 10.40 5.15
C PHE A 93 -2.96 10.08 6.30
N MET A 94 -1.97 10.94 6.52
CA MET A 94 -0.96 10.74 7.55
C MET A 94 -1.57 10.68 8.95
N SER A 95 -2.66 11.42 9.22
CA SER A 95 -3.37 11.35 10.50
C SER A 95 -4.13 10.04 10.73
N ARG A 96 -4.37 9.25 9.68
CA ARG A 96 -5.10 7.96 9.72
C ARG A 96 -4.17 6.75 9.59
N ILE A 97 -2.86 6.98 9.40
CA ILE A 97 -1.85 5.93 9.33
C ILE A 97 -1.28 5.68 10.73
N HIS A 98 -1.52 4.48 11.26
CA HIS A 98 -1.04 4.08 12.58
C HIS A 98 0.48 3.88 12.63
N LEU A 99 1.06 3.39 11.55
CA LEU A 99 2.50 3.13 11.42
C LEU A 99 2.96 3.53 10.02
N ALA A 100 3.88 4.49 9.96
CA ALA A 100 4.57 4.87 8.74
C ALA A 100 6.01 4.37 8.80
N LEU A 101 6.40 3.50 7.86
CA LEU A 101 7.76 3.01 7.70
C LEU A 101 8.39 3.69 6.50
N SER A 102 9.44 4.46 6.73
CA SER A 102 10.27 5.02 5.65
C SER A 102 11.48 4.12 5.42
N TYR A 103 11.69 3.73 4.17
CA TYR A 103 12.86 2.97 3.76
C TYR A 103 13.91 3.93 3.20
N GLU A 104 14.95 4.19 3.99
CA GLU A 104 16.09 4.97 3.52
C GLU A 104 16.99 4.14 2.58
N PRO A 105 17.70 4.79 1.64
CA PRO A 105 18.70 4.11 0.83
C PRO A 105 19.73 3.42 1.73
N LEU A 106 20.03 2.16 1.39
CA LEU A 106 21.00 1.36 2.15
C LEU A 106 22.38 2.05 2.16
N SER A 107 23.00 2.11 3.35
CA SER A 107 24.40 2.52 3.48
C SER A 107 25.32 1.59 2.70
N GLU A 108 26.53 2.05 2.37
CA GLU A 108 27.51 1.21 1.67
C GLU A 108 27.81 -0.07 2.48
N ALA A 109 27.93 0.05 3.81
CA ALA A 109 28.13 -1.09 4.70
C ALA A 109 26.95 -2.08 4.65
N ALA A 110 25.71 -1.60 4.70
CA ALA A 110 24.52 -2.44 4.61
C ALA A 110 24.40 -3.12 3.24
N ARG A 111 24.77 -2.41 2.16
CA ARG A 111 24.84 -2.98 0.80
C ARG A 111 25.89 -4.09 0.71
N ARG A 112 27.10 -3.87 1.25
CA ARG A 112 28.15 -4.91 1.29
C ARG A 112 27.68 -6.15 2.04
N GLN A 113 27.05 -5.98 3.20
CA GLN A 113 26.53 -7.10 3.99
C GLN A 113 25.42 -7.87 3.25
N LEU A 114 24.54 -7.16 2.54
CA LEU A 114 23.56 -7.79 1.67
C LEU A 114 24.24 -8.56 0.54
N TRP A 115 25.18 -7.94 -0.20
CA TRP A 115 25.91 -8.63 -1.27
C TRP A 115 26.62 -9.89 -0.77
N ASP A 116 27.33 -9.82 0.35
CA ASP A 116 27.99 -10.98 0.96
C ASP A 116 26.98 -12.08 1.30
N THR A 117 25.82 -11.73 1.86
CA THR A 117 24.76 -12.69 2.17
C THR A 117 24.22 -13.36 0.90
N TRP A 118 24.01 -12.60 -0.17
CA TRP A 118 23.44 -13.09 -1.43
C TRP A 118 24.45 -13.95 -2.19
N ILE A 119 25.71 -13.53 -2.27
CA ILE A 119 26.82 -14.29 -2.87
C ILE A 119 27.03 -15.59 -2.09
N THR A 120 27.06 -15.52 -0.75
CA THR A 120 27.21 -16.72 0.09
C THR A 120 26.07 -17.72 -0.12
N ARG A 121 24.82 -17.23 -0.25
CA ARG A 121 23.67 -18.09 -0.57
C ARG A 121 23.76 -18.70 -1.97
N ALA A 122 24.18 -17.93 -2.96
CA ALA A 122 24.38 -18.40 -4.33
C ALA A 122 25.45 -19.49 -4.41
N CYS A 123 26.60 -19.31 -3.73
CA CYS A 123 27.65 -20.32 -3.64
C CYS A 123 27.21 -21.60 -2.90
N ARG A 124 26.23 -21.50 -1.98
CA ARG A 124 25.65 -22.63 -1.26
C ARG A 124 24.53 -23.35 -2.03
N GLY A 125 24.22 -22.94 -3.26
CA GLY A 125 23.17 -23.57 -4.08
C GLY A 125 21.75 -23.41 -3.52
N GLN A 126 21.55 -22.50 -2.56
CA GLN A 126 20.22 -22.21 -2.02
C GLN A 126 19.53 -21.20 -2.94
N ARG A 127 18.44 -21.62 -3.59
CA ARG A 127 17.64 -20.75 -4.44
C ARG A 127 17.13 -19.53 -3.65
N PRO A 128 17.15 -18.32 -4.23
CA PRO A 128 16.48 -17.19 -3.60
C PRO A 128 14.98 -17.47 -3.51
N ILE A 129 14.40 -17.09 -2.35
CA ILE A 129 12.96 -17.06 -2.09
C ILE A 129 12.27 -15.99 -2.92
#